data_AF-A0A222XBU5-F1
#
_entry.id   AF-A0A222XBU5-F1
#
_cell.length_a   1.000
_cell.length_b   1.000
_cell.length_c   1.000
_cell.angle_alpha   90.00
_cell.angle_beta   90.00
_cell.angle_gamma   90.00
#
_symmetry.space_group_name_H-M   'P 1'
#
loop_
_entity.id
_entity.type
_entity.pdbx_description
1 polymer ?
#
loop_
_entity_poly.entity_id
_entity_poly.type
_entity_poly.pdbx_seq_one_letter_code
_entity_poly.pdbx_strand_id
1 'polypeptide(L)'
;MSHDPQDPQRPDEPASPQGGDPAPSEDELARLAVPARVRRAPKYGVFIVAGALVGVVVGLLLTLFLGAGSDGTGSSDVASGTGFISFLDGQGSIRLVMGTAGAVVGGFVGGALAVRADRRSRDPLG
;
A
#
# COMPACT_ATOMS: atom_id res chain seq x y z
N MET A 1 8.42 44.02 53.91
CA MET A 1 9.68 43.52 53.29
C MET A 1 9.86 42.09 53.76
N SER A 2 9.30 41.04 53.14
CA SER A 2 9.44 40.52 51.76
C SER A 2 10.89 40.23 51.37
N HIS A 3 11.34 38.99 51.61
CA HIS A 3 12.04 38.14 50.65
C HIS A 3 12.36 36.79 51.33
N ASP A 4 11.61 35.75 50.97
CA ASP A 4 12.06 34.36 51.11
C ASP A 4 12.66 33.96 49.74
N PRO A 5 13.89 33.41 49.66
CA PRO A 5 14.53 33.14 48.38
C PRO A 5 13.79 32.00 47.66
N GLN A 6 13.47 32.22 46.39
CA GLN A 6 12.91 31.16 45.56
C GLN A 6 13.96 30.06 45.39
N ASP A 7 13.63 28.85 45.85
CA ASP A 7 14.41 27.63 45.62
C ASP A 7 14.49 27.39 44.10
N PRO A 8 15.70 27.20 43.51
CA PRO A 8 15.86 27.10 42.08
C PRO A 8 15.12 25.90 41.52
N GLN A 9 14.44 26.13 40.40
CA GLN A 9 13.68 25.16 39.62
C GLN A 9 14.31 23.76 39.63
N ARG A 10 13.65 22.85 40.36
CA ARG A 10 13.85 21.41 40.24
C ARG A 10 13.61 21.06 38.75
N PRO A 11 14.55 20.40 38.06
CA PRO A 11 14.38 20.06 36.64
C PRO A 11 13.05 19.35 36.43
N ASP A 12 12.29 19.75 35.41
CA ASP A 12 11.02 19.15 35.03
C ASP A 12 11.21 17.65 34.79
N GLU A 13 10.89 16.87 35.82
CA GLU A 13 10.82 15.42 35.74
C GLU A 13 9.70 15.09 34.72
N PRO A 14 10.01 14.39 33.62
CA PRO A 14 9.02 14.11 32.60
C PRO A 14 7.83 13.41 33.25
N ALA A 15 6.66 14.03 33.15
CA ALA A 15 5.42 13.52 33.71
C ALA A 15 5.22 12.08 33.24
N SER A 16 5.50 11.12 34.12
CA SER A 16 5.09 9.74 33.93
C SER A 16 3.58 9.76 33.77
N PRO A 17 2.98 9.11 32.76
CA PRO A 17 1.54 9.15 32.56
C PRO A 17 0.83 8.58 33.80
N GLN A 18 0.38 9.47 34.67
CA GLN A 18 -0.42 9.12 35.83
C GLN A 18 -1.84 8.81 35.34
N GLY A 19 -2.30 7.59 35.60
CA GLY A 19 -3.73 7.29 35.65
C GLY A 19 -4.35 6.71 34.38
N GLY A 20 -3.78 5.63 33.83
CA GLY A 20 -4.64 4.61 33.21
C GLY A 20 -5.03 3.63 34.31
N ASP A 21 -6.32 3.31 34.46
CA ASP A 21 -6.74 2.20 35.32
C ASP A 21 -5.86 0.98 35.00
N PRO A 22 -5.35 0.25 36.01
CA PRO A 22 -4.60 -0.96 35.76
C PRO A 22 -5.42 -1.87 34.86
N ALA A 23 -4.79 -2.39 33.80
CA ALA A 23 -5.46 -3.30 32.89
C ALA A 23 -6.15 -4.41 33.72
N PRO A 24 -7.46 -4.67 33.52
CA PRO A 24 -8.21 -5.61 34.34
C PRO A 24 -7.51 -6.97 34.40
N SER A 25 -7.65 -7.65 35.54
CA SER A 25 -7.06 -8.98 35.72
C SER A 25 -7.68 -10.01 34.77
N GLU A 26 -6.95 -11.07 34.40
CA GLU A 26 -7.49 -12.12 33.49
C GLU A 26 -8.84 -12.68 33.99
N ASP A 27 -8.98 -12.82 35.31
CA ASP A 27 -10.22 -13.29 35.96
C ASP A 27 -11.38 -12.29 35.84
N GLU A 28 -11.10 -10.99 35.81
CA GLU A 28 -12.10 -9.94 35.55
C GLU A 28 -12.46 -9.87 34.07
N LEU A 29 -11.49 -10.03 33.16
CA LEU A 29 -11.78 -10.17 31.73
C LEU A 29 -12.67 -11.38 31.48
N ALA A 30 -12.42 -12.52 32.10
CA ALA A 30 -13.27 -13.70 31.92
C ALA A 30 -14.73 -13.48 32.38
N ARG A 31 -14.96 -12.60 33.36
CA ARG A 31 -16.31 -12.27 33.88
C ARG A 31 -17.02 -11.18 33.08
N LEU A 32 -16.27 -10.20 32.56
CA LEU A 32 -16.83 -9.02 31.89
C LEU A 32 -16.76 -9.10 30.36
N ALA A 33 -15.87 -9.93 29.80
CA ALA A 33 -15.67 -10.00 28.37
C ALA A 33 -16.82 -10.71 27.68
N VAL A 34 -17.67 -9.94 27.04
CA VAL A 34 -18.49 -10.43 25.94
C VAL A 34 -17.53 -10.76 24.78
N PRO A 35 -17.60 -11.96 24.17
CA PRO A 35 -16.71 -12.33 23.07
C PRO A 35 -16.93 -11.38 21.87
N ALA A 36 -16.09 -10.35 21.80
CA ALA A 36 -16.07 -9.40 20.71
C ALA A 36 -15.41 -10.06 19.50
N ARG A 37 -16.19 -10.37 18.47
CA ARG A 37 -15.63 -10.83 17.20
C ARG A 37 -14.90 -9.66 16.55
N VAL A 38 -13.58 -9.62 16.74
CA VAL A 38 -12.71 -8.64 16.10
C VAL A 38 -12.77 -8.91 14.59
N ARG A 39 -13.48 -8.04 13.86
CA ARG A 39 -13.47 -8.05 12.40
C ARG A 39 -12.03 -7.85 11.95
N ARG A 40 -11.43 -8.88 11.31
CA ARG A 40 -10.16 -8.71 10.61
C ARG A 40 -10.36 -7.61 9.56
N ALA A 41 -9.54 -6.57 9.63
CA ALA A 41 -9.53 -5.55 8.60
C ALA A 41 -9.27 -6.23 7.22
N PRO A 42 -10.01 -5.87 6.17
CA PRO A 42 -9.75 -6.36 4.83
C PRO A 42 -8.31 -6.04 4.43
N LYS A 43 -7.58 -7.04 3.92
CA LYS A 43 -6.20 -6.86 3.47
C LYS A 43 -6.16 -6.17 2.10
N TYR A 44 -6.46 -4.87 2.04
CA TYR A 44 -6.47 -4.09 0.79
C TYR A 44 -5.14 -4.21 0.01
N GLY A 45 -4.02 -4.33 0.72
CA GLY A 45 -2.70 -4.49 0.11
C GLY A 45 -2.60 -5.72 -0.80
N VAL A 46 -3.28 -6.82 -0.50
CA VAL A 46 -3.23 -8.03 -1.34
C VAL A 46 -3.87 -7.78 -2.71
N PHE A 47 -4.97 -7.04 -2.74
CA PHE A 47 -5.66 -6.71 -3.99
C PHE A 47 -4.86 -5.72 -4.84
N ILE A 48 -4.21 -4.74 -4.22
CA ILE A 48 -3.36 -3.77 -4.92
C ILE A 48 -2.16 -4.50 -5.54
N VAL A 49 -1.48 -5.36 -4.77
CA VAL A 49 -0.33 -6.13 -5.27
C VAL A 49 -0.77 -7.10 -6.37
N ALA A 50 -1.86 -7.84 -6.18
CA ALA A 50 -2.38 -8.73 -7.20
C ALA A 50 -2.75 -7.99 -8.50
N GLY A 51 -3.43 -6.84 -8.38
CA GLY A 51 -3.76 -5.99 -9.50
C GLY A 51 -2.51 -5.49 -10.23
N ALA A 52 -1.50 -5.03 -9.49
CA ALA A 52 -0.24 -4.58 -10.09
C ALA A 52 0.49 -5.71 -10.85
N LEU A 53 0.56 -6.92 -10.28
CA LEU A 53 1.18 -8.07 -10.94
C LEU A 53 0.43 -8.44 -12.23
N VAL A 54 -0.90 -8.48 -12.19
CA VAL A 54 -1.72 -8.72 -13.39
C VAL A 54 -1.49 -7.63 -14.43
N GLY A 55 -1.42 -6.37 -14.00
CA GLY A 55 -1.15 -5.23 -14.86
C GLY A 55 0.22 -5.31 -15.56
N VAL A 56 1.28 -5.73 -14.85
CA VAL A 56 2.60 -6.00 -15.45
C VAL A 56 2.49 -7.06 -16.53
N VAL A 57 1.83 -8.19 -16.23
CA VAL A 57 1.67 -9.29 -17.19
C VAL A 57 0.93 -8.82 -18.43
N VAL A 58 -0.18 -8.09 -18.27
CA VAL A 58 -0.95 -7.54 -19.38
C VAL A 58 -0.12 -6.54 -20.20
N GLY A 59 0.61 -5.63 -19.56
CA GLY A 59 1.48 -4.65 -20.26
C GLY A 59 2.59 -5.33 -21.07
N LEU A 60 3.19 -6.40 -20.53
CA LEU A 60 4.18 -7.20 -21.24
C LEU A 60 3.55 -7.98 -22.40
N LEU A 61 2.38 -8.58 -22.22
CA LEU A 61 1.66 -9.27 -23.30
C LEU A 61 1.27 -8.30 -24.41
N LEU A 62 0.77 -7.10 -24.08
CA LEU A 62 0.48 -6.06 -25.07
C LEU A 62 1.72 -5.68 -25.87
N THR A 63 2.87 -5.55 -25.20
CA THR A 63 4.16 -5.27 -25.87
C THR A 63 4.53 -6.39 -26.84
N LEU A 64 4.33 -7.66 -26.46
CA LEU A 64 4.63 -8.82 -27.30
C LEU A 64 3.67 -8.93 -28.49
N PHE A 65 2.36 -8.83 -28.27
CA PHE A 65 1.36 -9.02 -29.32
C PHE A 65 1.28 -7.83 -30.28
N LEU A 66 1.40 -6.59 -29.78
CA LEU A 66 1.37 -5.40 -30.61
C LEU A 66 2.71 -5.17 -31.32
N GLY A 67 3.83 -5.57 -30.70
CA GLY A 67 5.15 -5.59 -31.33
C GLY A 67 5.25 -6.64 -32.44
N ALA A 68 4.72 -7.85 -32.22
CA ALA A 68 4.78 -8.95 -33.20
C ALA A 68 3.81 -8.80 -34.39
N GLY A 69 2.74 -8.01 -34.26
CA GLY A 69 1.81 -7.73 -35.36
C GLY A 69 2.23 -6.53 -36.25
N SER A 70 3.35 -5.88 -35.92
CA SER A 70 3.77 -4.60 -36.51
C SER A 70 4.85 -4.72 -37.59
N ASP A 71 4.85 -5.80 -38.37
CA ASP A 71 5.76 -6.02 -39.51
C ASP A 71 5.60 -5.01 -40.67
N GLY A 72 4.80 -3.94 -40.52
CA GLY A 72 4.56 -2.97 -41.60
C GLY A 72 4.30 -1.52 -41.23
N THR A 73 3.89 -1.18 -40.00
CA THR A 73 3.63 0.23 -39.62
C THR A 73 3.76 0.41 -38.10
N GLY A 74 4.95 0.75 -37.63
CA GLY A 74 5.17 0.95 -36.19
C GLY A 74 6.62 0.99 -35.72
N SER A 75 7.59 0.69 -36.60
CA SER A 75 8.98 1.13 -36.45
C SER A 75 9.06 2.65 -36.56
N SER A 76 8.44 3.38 -35.64
CA SER A 76 8.69 4.81 -35.49
C SER A 76 10.06 4.95 -34.86
N ASP A 77 11.11 5.02 -35.67
CA ASP A 77 12.42 5.61 -35.31
C ASP A 77 12.82 5.46 -33.83
N VAL A 78 12.67 4.26 -33.25
CA VAL A 78 13.23 4.00 -31.93
C VAL A 78 14.70 3.81 -32.24
N ALA A 79 15.44 4.92 -32.18
CA ALA A 79 16.86 4.96 -32.45
C ALA A 79 17.48 3.71 -31.84
N SER A 80 18.07 2.89 -32.71
CA SER A 80 18.84 1.73 -32.29
C SER A 80 20.12 2.29 -31.64
N GLY A 81 20.02 2.67 -30.36
CA GLY A 81 21.00 3.46 -29.60
C GLY A 81 20.31 4.64 -28.90
N THR A 82 20.41 4.88 -27.58
CA THR A 82 21.61 4.90 -26.73
C THR A 82 21.22 4.58 -25.27
N GLY A 83 20.73 3.36 -25.01
CA GLY A 83 20.64 2.87 -23.64
C GLY A 83 22.05 2.68 -23.08
N PHE A 84 22.43 3.41 -22.03
CA PHE A 84 23.74 3.27 -21.37
C PHE A 84 23.94 1.89 -20.71
N ILE A 85 22.90 1.05 -20.65
CA ILE A 85 22.90 -0.34 -20.18
C ILE A 85 22.11 -1.19 -21.18
N SER A 86 22.59 -2.40 -21.51
CA SER A 86 22.03 -3.30 -22.54
C SER A 86 20.56 -3.68 -22.32
N PHE A 87 20.08 -3.62 -21.08
CA PHE A 87 18.67 -3.87 -20.72
C PHE A 87 17.75 -2.67 -20.99
N LEU A 88 18.30 -1.47 -21.17
CA LEU A 88 17.56 -0.22 -21.47
C LEU A 88 17.62 0.15 -22.95
N ASP A 89 18.13 -0.75 -23.80
CA ASP A 89 18.01 -0.60 -25.25
C ASP A 89 16.53 -0.50 -25.67
N GLY A 90 16.24 -0.02 -26.88
CA GLY A 90 14.90 0.39 -27.32
C GLY A 90 13.78 -0.56 -26.90
N GLN A 91 13.94 -1.87 -27.10
CA GLN A 91 12.96 -2.87 -26.70
C GLN A 91 12.86 -3.12 -25.18
N GLY A 92 13.97 -3.04 -24.46
CA GLY A 92 14.00 -3.20 -23.00
C GLY A 92 13.35 -2.01 -22.29
N SER A 93 13.54 -0.80 -22.80
CA SER A 93 12.88 0.41 -22.29
C SER A 93 11.36 0.37 -22.47
N ILE A 94 10.86 -0.12 -23.62
CA ILE A 94 9.42 -0.28 -23.88
C ILE A 94 8.80 -1.26 -22.88
N ARG A 95 9.44 -2.42 -22.65
CA ARG A 95 8.97 -3.42 -21.69
C ARG A 95 8.95 -2.88 -20.26
N LEU A 96 9.95 -2.10 -19.89
CA LEU A 96 10.02 -1.47 -18.58
C LEU A 96 8.87 -0.47 -18.41
N VAL A 97 8.69 0.46 -19.35
CA VAL A 97 7.63 1.47 -19.29
C VAL A 97 6.25 0.80 -19.31
N MET A 98 6.00 -0.15 -20.20
CA MET A 98 4.71 -0.85 -20.26
C MET A 98 4.46 -1.72 -19.03
N GLY A 99 5.50 -2.36 -18.50
CA GLY A 99 5.41 -3.10 -17.24
C GLY A 99 5.06 -2.20 -16.07
N THR A 100 5.75 -1.06 -15.92
CA THR A 100 5.48 -0.10 -14.84
C THR A 100 4.12 0.57 -15.00
N ALA A 101 3.75 1.02 -16.20
CA ALA A 101 2.44 1.61 -16.48
C ALA A 101 1.32 0.59 -16.20
N GLY A 102 1.51 -0.65 -16.66
CA GLY A 102 0.63 -1.77 -16.35
C GLY A 102 0.50 -2.00 -14.84
N ALA A 103 1.61 -1.99 -14.10
CA ALA A 103 1.62 -2.16 -12.65
C ALA A 103 0.81 -1.06 -11.94
N VAL A 104 0.99 0.20 -12.34
CA VAL A 104 0.29 1.34 -11.75
C VAL A 104 -1.21 1.21 -12.00
N VAL A 105 -1.62 1.03 -13.26
CA VAL A 105 -3.03 0.88 -13.64
C VAL A 105 -3.66 -0.33 -12.94
N GLY A 106 -2.97 -1.47 -12.98
CA GLY A 106 -3.40 -2.70 -12.33
C GLY A 106 -3.54 -2.53 -10.82
N GLY A 107 -2.61 -1.83 -10.17
CA GLY A 107 -2.68 -1.51 -8.74
C GLY A 107 -3.89 -0.67 -8.37
N PHE A 108 -4.21 0.36 -9.17
CA PHE A 108 -5.42 1.16 -8.98
C PHE A 108 -6.70 0.34 -9.18
N VAL A 109 -6.77 -0.50 -10.21
CA VAL A 109 -7.91 -1.39 -10.46
C VAL A 109 -8.07 -2.38 -9.31
N GLY A 110 -6.98 -3.00 -8.86
CA GLY A 110 -6.96 -3.90 -7.71
C GLY A 110 -7.43 -3.20 -6.43
N GLY A 111 -6.93 -1.99 -6.16
CA GLY A 111 -7.38 -1.16 -5.05
C GLY A 111 -8.88 -0.82 -5.12
N ALA A 112 -9.39 -0.44 -6.29
CA ALA A 112 -10.81 -0.16 -6.50
C ALA A 112 -11.68 -1.41 -6.25
N LEU A 113 -11.24 -2.58 -6.70
CA LEU A 113 -11.90 -3.86 -6.42
C LEU A 113 -11.90 -4.18 -4.92
N ALA A 114 -10.81 -3.86 -4.22
CA ALA A 114 -10.72 -4.04 -2.78
C ALA A 114 -11.73 -3.17 -2.02
N VAL A 115 -11.88 -1.91 -2.42
CA VAL A 115 -12.88 -0.98 -1.87
C VAL A 115 -14.29 -1.49 -2.12
N ARG A 116 -14.58 -2.02 -3.32
CA ARG A 116 -15.88 -2.60 -3.65
C ARG A 116 -16.19 -3.85 -2.82
N ALA A 117 -15.20 -4.72 -2.63
CA ALA A 117 -15.35 -5.94 -1.82
C ALA A 117 -15.63 -5.61 -0.34
N ASP A 118 -14.91 -4.62 0.20
CA ASP A 118 -15.13 -4.14 1.56
C ASP A 118 -16.54 -3.53 1.75
N ARG A 119 -17.02 -2.73 0.80
CA ARG A 119 -18.40 -2.21 0.84
C ARG A 119 -19.45 -3.32 0.89
N ARG A 120 -19.30 -4.39 0.08
CA ARG A 120 -20.25 -5.51 0.06
C ARG A 120 -20.26 -6.32 1.37
N SER A 121 -19.12 -6.38 2.06
CA SER A 121 -19.03 -7.10 3.34
C SER A 121 -19.67 -6.36 4.52
N ARG A 122 -20.00 -5.07 4.37
CA ARG A 122 -20.63 -4.25 5.41
C ARG A 122 -22.16 -4.27 5.39
N ASP A 123 -22.79 -4.98 4.46
CA ASP A 123 -24.24 -5.24 4.46
C ASP A 123 -24.60 -6.68 4.90
N PRO A 124 -24.52 -7.05 6.20
CA PRO A 124 -25.15 -8.26 6.71
C PRO A 124 -26.63 -8.10 7.12
N LEU A 125 -27.28 -6.97 6.82
CA LEU A 125 -28.67 -6.69 7.21
C LEU A 125 -29.52 -6.23 6.02
N GLY A 126 -29.57 -7.05 4.98
CA GLY A 126 -30.68 -7.10 4.03
C GLY A 126 -31.63 -8.23 4.42
#